data_AF-A0A7K4IDI3-F1
#
_entry.id   AF-A0A7K4IDI3-F1
#
_cell.length_a   1.000
_cell.length_b   1.000
_cell.length_c   1.000
_cell.angle_alpha   90.00
_cell.angle_beta   90.00
_cell.angle_gamma   90.00
#
_symmetry.space_group_name_H-M   'P 1'
#
loop_
_entity.id
_entity.type
_entity.pdbx_description
1 polymer ?
#
loop_
_entity_poly.entity_id
_entity_poly.type
_entity_poly.pdbx_seq_one_letter_code
_entity_poly.pdbx_strand_id
1 'polypeptide(L)' 'MSELSRIRVETVKITSQKTVSELLAELGMTHDHVVLLAGKRLKLNDILNEDDSVIVLPTITGG' A
#
# COMPACT_ATOMS: atom_id res chain seq x y z
N MET A 1 -2.54 -17.44 -21.99
CA MET A 1 -1.10 -17.20 -21.74
C MET A 1 -0.76 -15.85 -22.35
N SER A 2 -0.34 -14.81 -21.66
CA SER A 2 0.13 -14.64 -20.28
C SER A 2 -0.32 -13.25 -19.84
N GLU A 3 -1.05 -13.13 -18.73
CA GLU A 3 -1.30 -11.83 -18.11
C GLU A 3 0.04 -11.33 -17.57
N LEU A 4 0.63 -10.38 -18.28
CA LEU A 4 1.66 -9.51 -17.74
C LEU A 4 1.09 -8.94 -16.44
N SER A 5 1.54 -9.46 -15.30
CA SER A 5 1.26 -8.94 -13.98
C SER A 5 1.69 -7.47 -13.98
N ARG A 6 0.75 -6.58 -14.33
CA ARG A 6 0.97 -5.15 -14.31
C ARG A 6 1.11 -4.82 -12.83
N ILE A 7 2.35 -4.60 -12.40
CA ILE A 7 2.68 -3.95 -11.14
C ILE A 7 1.85 -2.66 -11.11
N ARG A 8 0.69 -2.70 -10.46
CA ARG A 8 -0.18 -1.53 -10.33
C ARG A 8 0.31 -0.79 -9.11
N VAL A 9 0.94 0.36 -9.37
CA VAL A 9 1.20 1.35 -8.34
C VAL A 9 -0.13 2.02 -8.04
N GLU A 10 -0.61 1.91 -6.81
CA GLU A 10 -1.88 2.49 -6.40
C GLU A 10 -1.62 3.63 -5.42
N THR A 11 -2.10 4.83 -5.76
CA THR A 11 -2.04 5.98 -4.86
C THR A 11 -3.38 6.13 -4.18
N VAL A 12 -3.39 6.06 -2.85
CA VAL A 12 -4.59 6.11 -2.04
C VAL A 12 -4.55 7.37 -1.18
N LYS A 13 -5.61 8.18 -1.28
CA LYS A 13 -5.82 9.31 -0.38
C LYS A 13 -6.56 8.81 0.86
N ILE A 14 -5.99 9.06 2.02
CA ILE A 14 -6.57 8.66 3.30
C ILE A 14 -7.66 9.65 3.69
N THR A 15 -8.88 9.14 3.87
CA THR A 15 -10.07 9.93 4.21
C THR A 15 -10.38 9.92 5.70
N SER A 16 -9.74 9.05 6.47
CA SER A 16 -9.93 8.90 7.91
C SER A 16 -8.73 8.21 8.51
N GLN A 17 -8.37 8.55 9.74
CA GLN A 17 -7.24 7.94 10.45
C GLN A 17 -7.41 6.42 10.52
N LYS A 18 -6.39 5.68 10.07
CA LYS A 18 -6.34 4.21 10.11
C LYS A 18 -4.90 3.72 10.10
N THR A 19 -4.70 2.45 10.39
CA THR A 19 -3.38 1.81 10.28
C THR A 19 -3.12 1.34 8.85
N VAL A 20 -1.85 1.14 8.53
CA VAL A 20 -1.46 0.53 7.24
C VAL A 20 -2.06 -0.85 7.06
N SER A 21 -2.16 -1.66 8.12
CA SER A 21 -2.81 -2.97 8.08
C SER A 21 -4.30 -2.89 7.76
N GLU A 22 -5.02 -1.94 8.36
CA GLU A 22 -6.44 -1.69 8.05
C GLU A 22 -6.62 -1.24 6.60
N LEU A 23 -5.79 -0.31 6.12
CA LEU A 23 -5.81 0.12 4.72
C LEU A 23 -5.62 -1.07 3.76
N LEU A 24 -4.62 -1.91 4.02
CA LEU A 24 -4.37 -3.09 3.19
C LEU A 24 -5.52 -4.09 3.25
N ALA A 25 -6.14 -4.27 4.42
CA ALA A 25 -7.31 -5.12 4.57
C ALA A 25 -8.51 -4.59 3.76
N GLU A 26 -8.76 -3.28 3.76
CA GLU A 26 -9.81 -2.63 2.96
C GLU A 26 -9.58 -2.80 1.46
N LEU A 27 -8.32 -2.74 1.02
CA LEU A 27 -7.94 -2.95 -0.38
C LEU A 27 -7.93 -4.45 -0.77
N GLY A 28 -8.20 -5.36 0.16
CA GLY A 28 -8.16 -6.81 -0.07
C GLY A 28 -6.76 -7.35 -0.34
N MET A 29 -5.75 -6.66 0.19
CA MET A 29 -4.34 -6.90 -0.09
C MET A 29 -3.69 -7.76 1.01
N THR A 30 -3.30 -8.97 0.65
CA THR A 30 -2.97 -10.04 1.61
C THR A 30 -1.46 -10.35 1.69
N HIS A 31 -0.63 -9.35 2.04
CA HIS A 31 0.73 -9.52 2.63
C HIS A 31 2.00 -9.31 1.77
N ASP A 32 1.92 -9.10 0.46
CA ASP A 32 3.12 -8.87 -0.37
C ASP A 32 3.22 -7.43 -0.89
N HIS A 33 2.98 -6.42 -0.06
CA HIS A 33 3.00 -5.02 -0.50
C HIS A 33 3.81 -4.11 0.42
N VAL A 34 4.32 -3.03 -0.16
CA VAL A 34 5.05 -1.95 0.50
C VAL A 34 4.22 -0.68 0.41
N VAL A 35 3.94 -0.07 1.55
CA VAL A 35 3.27 1.24 1.63
C VAL A 35 4.31 2.32 1.87
N LEU A 36 4.27 3.37 1.04
CA LEU A 36 5.13 4.53 1.10
C LEU A 36 4.30 5.78 1.42
N LEU A 37 4.74 6.58 2.38
CA LEU A 37 4.22 7.91 2.66
C LEU A 37 5.35 8.92 2.47
N ALA A 38 5.17 9.89 1.56
CA ALA A 38 6.20 10.89 1.23
C ALA A 38 7.60 10.28 0.96
N GLY A 39 7.64 9.12 0.31
CA GLY A 39 8.87 8.39 0.01
C GLY A 39 9.46 7.56 1.16
N LYS A 40 8.84 7.56 2.35
CA LYS A 40 9.23 6.71 3.49
C LYS A 40 8.40 5.44 3.52
N ARG A 41 9.06 4.29 3.69
CA ARG A 41 8.39 3.01 3.93
C ARG A 41 7.76 2.99 5.31
N LEU A 42 6.47 2.65 5.33
CA LEU A 42 5.71 2.46 6.55
C LEU A 42 5.63 0.98 6.93
N LYS A 43 5.46 0.73 8.22
CA LYS A 43 5.16 -0.57 8.81
C LYS A 43 3.65 -0.77 8.91
N LEU A 44 3.21 -2.01 9.02
CA LEU A 44 1.80 -2.37 9.14
C LEU A 44 1.08 -1.68 10.33
N ASN A 45 1.81 -1.41 11.41
CA ASN A 45 1.28 -0.76 12.61
C ASN A 45 1.43 0.77 12.59
N ASP A 46 2.02 1.35 11.54
CA ASP A 46 2.12 2.80 11.43
C ASP A 46 0.73 3.38 11.18
N ILE A 47 0.49 4.56 11.77
CA ILE A 47 -0.77 5.28 11.67
C ILE A 47 -0.71 6.21 10.45
N LEU A 48 -1.74 6.14 9.63
CA LEU A 48 -2.02 7.05 8.52
C LEU A 48 -3.05 8.06 8.99
N ASN A 49 -2.79 9.35 8.76
CA ASN A 49 -3.70 10.43 9.13
C ASN A 49 -4.64 10.76 7.98
N GLU A 50 -5.72 11.43 8.30
CA GLU A 50 -6.59 12.05 7.29
C GLU A 50 -5.77 13.00 6.39
N ASP A 51 -6.09 13.02 5.10
CA ASP A 51 -5.39 13.73 4.02
C ASP A 51 -3.99 13.22 3.66
N ASP A 52 -3.46 12.20 4.34
CA ASP A 52 -2.23 11.54 3.90
C ASP A 52 -2.41 10.91 2.51
N SER A 53 -1.39 11.05 1.67
CA SER A 53 -1.33 10.42 0.35
C SER A 53 -0.28 9.32 0.37
N VAL A 54 -0.75 8.08 0.31
CA VAL A 54 0.12 6.89 0.37
C VAL A 54 0.19 6.22 -0.98
N ILE A 55 1.34 5.60 -1.24
CA ILE A 55 1.60 4.82 -2.43
C ILE A 55 1.76 3.36 -2.02
N VAL A 56 0.93 2.49 -2.56
CA VAL A 56 0.99 1.05 -2.35
C VAL A 56 1.67 0.41 -3.55
N LEU A 57 2.73 -0.34 -3.29
CA LEU A 57 3.53 -1.05 -4.29
C LEU A 57 3.46 -2.55 -4.00
N PRO A 58 3.23 -3.42 -5.01
CA PRO A 58 3.43 -4.85 -4.81
C PRO A 58 4.93 -5.12 -4.65
N THR A 59 5.28 -5.99 -3.69
CA THR A 59 6.62 -6.50 -3.48
C THR A 59 6.94 -7.43 -4.64
N ILE A 60 7.72 -6.93 -5.59
CA ILE A 60 8.22 -7.73 -6.70
C ILE A 60 9.47 -8.45 -6.19
N THR A 61 9.34 -9.71 -5.81
CA THR A 61 10.50 -10.56 -5.54
C THR A 61 11.07 -10.98 -6.90
N GLY A 62 11.83 -10.08 -7.52
CA GLY A 62 12.67 -10.43 -8.67
C GLY A 62 13.85 -11.24 -8.16
N GLY A 63 13.88 -12.53 -8.52
CA GLY A 63 15.03 -13.41 -8.28
C GLY A 63 16.21 -13.11 -9.18
#